data_AF-A0A1G3QYG8-F1
#
_entry.id   AF-A0A1G3QYG8-F1
#
_cell.length_a   1.000
_cell.length_b   1.000
_cell.length_c   1.000
_cell.angle_alpha   90.00
_cell.angle_beta   90.00
_cell.angle_gamma   90.00
#
_symmetry.space_group_name_H-M   'P 1'
#
loop_
_entity.id
_entity.type
_entity.pdbx_description
1 polymer ?
#
loop_
_entity_poly.entity_id
_entity_poly.type
_entity_poly.pdbx_seq_one_letter_code
_entity_poly.pdbx_strand_id
1 'polypeptide(L)'
;MKKTIITCLLLTVLLAVSVPAAFAQATRELSIECNVSGAAVYLNGNLAGYTKPNFAAQLRPGTYTVRVQMERYGTFENVIKISSRPVHLSINLVSDVAVQQPQGRFNLTVTTNVAGAKVYVNDASVGTAPLAREVERGNYTVRVTAPGYQDYQVSVNVTGNTVVNAVLQADLLQLTVNSNVAGAHVYVNNASVGTAPITRQVDRGNYTVRVTAPGYQDYQVSVNVTGNTVVDAVLQATFQQLTVNSNVAGARVYVNNALVGTAPITRQVERGSYTVRVTAPGYQDYQASVNVTGNTVVNAMLEANLVSVRIVIPDGFLDDSNNRDVNTRDGNSTDWDFTNRNSRYQIRLYVDGQFSSNSSFSVAPGRHNIRISSGSFSFDADFNFLQGRSYVLEPMFSWNVR
;
A
#
# COMPACT_ATOMS: atom_id res chain seq x y z
N MET A 1 -44.86 -137.95 60.84
CA MET A 1 -45.23 -138.74 59.63
C MET A 1 -46.17 -137.90 58.77
N LYS A 2 -45.85 -137.82 57.47
CA LYS A 2 -46.68 -137.41 56.31
C LYS A 2 -47.65 -136.22 56.50
N LYS A 3 -47.29 -135.08 55.89
CA LYS A 3 -48.22 -133.97 55.60
C LYS A 3 -48.67 -134.05 54.14
N THR A 4 -49.96 -134.29 53.98
CA THR A 4 -50.78 -133.93 52.82
C THR A 4 -50.95 -132.41 52.81
N ILE A 5 -51.02 -131.77 51.63
CA ILE A 5 -51.94 -130.65 51.34
C ILE A 5 -52.08 -130.49 49.82
N ILE A 6 -53.33 -130.23 49.46
CA ILE A 6 -54.00 -130.11 48.17
C ILE A 6 -53.45 -128.95 47.34
N THR A 7 -53.43 -129.08 46.00
CA THR A 7 -53.23 -127.95 45.08
C THR A 7 -54.25 -127.99 43.95
N CYS A 8 -54.97 -126.88 43.81
CA CYS A 8 -56.03 -126.62 42.86
C CYS A 8 -55.41 -126.17 41.51
N LEU A 9 -55.80 -126.81 40.40
CA LEU A 9 -55.30 -126.51 39.05
C LEU A 9 -56.31 -125.61 38.33
N LEU A 10 -55.96 -124.35 38.07
CA LEU A 10 -56.79 -123.39 37.34
C LEU A 10 -56.33 -123.23 35.88
N LEU A 11 -57.35 -123.12 35.02
CA LEU A 11 -57.37 -123.18 33.57
C LEU A 11 -56.62 -122.03 32.87
N THR A 12 -55.86 -122.37 31.84
CA THR A 12 -55.12 -121.48 30.92
C THR A 12 -56.00 -120.97 29.77
N VAL A 13 -56.08 -119.65 29.58
CA VAL A 13 -56.47 -119.00 28.31
C VAL A 13 -55.47 -117.88 28.01
N LEU A 14 -54.86 -117.98 26.82
CA LEU A 14 -53.76 -117.19 26.28
C LEU A 14 -54.31 -115.94 25.58
N LEU A 15 -54.02 -114.75 26.10
CA LEU A 15 -54.28 -113.46 25.42
C LEU A 15 -52.93 -112.81 25.09
N ALA A 16 -52.67 -112.68 23.79
CA ALA A 16 -51.44 -112.17 23.22
C ALA A 16 -51.24 -110.69 23.58
N VAL A 17 -50.20 -110.40 24.35
CA VAL A 17 -49.72 -109.03 24.60
C VAL A 17 -48.74 -108.68 23.48
N SER A 18 -49.17 -107.89 22.51
CA SER A 18 -48.25 -107.21 21.59
C SER A 18 -47.69 -105.97 22.30
N VAL A 19 -46.61 -106.13 23.06
CA VAL A 19 -45.78 -105.00 23.48
C VAL A 19 -44.97 -104.58 22.25
N PRO A 20 -45.09 -103.34 21.73
CA PRO A 20 -44.18 -102.88 20.70
C PRO A 20 -42.77 -102.92 21.29
N ALA A 21 -41.86 -103.61 20.61
CA ALA A 21 -40.44 -103.53 20.89
C ALA A 21 -40.03 -102.05 20.80
N ALA A 22 -39.88 -101.41 21.96
CA ALA A 22 -39.29 -100.08 22.03
C ALA A 22 -37.83 -100.26 21.60
N PHE A 23 -37.56 -99.96 20.32
CA PHE A 23 -36.22 -99.78 19.81
C PHE A 23 -35.52 -98.78 20.73
N ALA A 24 -34.62 -99.27 21.59
CA ALA A 24 -33.70 -98.44 22.34
C ALA A 24 -32.77 -97.77 21.32
N GLN A 25 -33.19 -96.63 20.76
CA GLN A 25 -32.34 -95.80 19.93
C GLN A 25 -31.15 -95.38 20.77
N ALA A 26 -29.97 -95.81 20.38
CA ALA A 26 -28.75 -95.57 21.13
C ALA A 26 -28.52 -94.05 21.25
N THR A 27 -28.48 -93.54 22.49
CA THR A 27 -28.13 -92.14 22.76
C THR A 27 -26.63 -91.93 22.57
N ARG A 28 -26.23 -90.69 22.30
CA ARG A 28 -24.83 -90.27 22.18
C ARG A 28 -24.58 -89.08 23.07
N GLU A 29 -23.35 -89.03 23.58
CA GLU A 29 -22.93 -87.97 24.48
C GLU A 29 -22.70 -86.66 23.72
N LEU A 30 -23.25 -85.59 24.26
CA LEU A 30 -22.84 -84.22 24.03
C LEU A 30 -22.07 -83.77 25.27
N SER A 31 -20.83 -83.34 25.11
CA SER A 31 -20.03 -82.73 26.17
C SER A 31 -19.69 -81.29 25.78
N ILE A 32 -19.90 -80.36 26.70
CA ILE A 32 -19.61 -78.94 26.54
C ILE A 32 -18.61 -78.55 27.62
N GLU A 33 -17.43 -78.11 27.21
CA GLU A 33 -16.45 -77.45 28.07
C GLU A 33 -16.60 -75.94 27.89
N CYS A 34 -16.76 -75.22 28.99
CA CYS A 34 -16.91 -73.77 28.96
C CYS A 34 -15.87 -73.12 29.87
N ASN A 35 -15.19 -72.09 29.36
CA ASN A 35 -14.24 -71.29 30.14
C ASN A 35 -14.88 -70.64 31.38
N VAL A 36 -16.20 -70.42 31.35
CA VAL A 36 -16.98 -69.87 32.47
C VAL A 36 -17.76 -70.98 33.17
N SER A 37 -17.49 -71.17 34.45
CA SER A 37 -18.23 -72.09 35.32
C SER A 37 -19.58 -71.47 35.71
N GLY A 38 -20.64 -72.28 35.67
CA GLY A 38 -22.00 -71.90 36.02
C GLY A 38 -22.84 -71.36 34.86
N ALA A 39 -22.32 -71.40 33.63
CA ALA A 39 -23.07 -70.94 32.46
C ALA A 39 -24.27 -71.86 32.19
N ALA A 40 -25.43 -71.28 31.94
CA ALA A 40 -26.67 -72.00 31.66
C ALA A 40 -26.66 -72.53 30.22
N VAL A 41 -26.87 -73.84 30.07
CA VAL A 41 -26.91 -74.54 28.78
C VAL A 41 -28.36 -74.86 28.43
N TYR A 42 -28.78 -74.44 27.24
CA TYR A 42 -30.09 -74.69 26.67
C TYR A 42 -29.95 -75.60 25.45
N LEU A 43 -30.84 -76.59 25.35
CA LEU A 43 -30.98 -77.46 24.18
C LEU A 43 -32.37 -77.25 23.59
N ASN A 44 -32.44 -76.85 22.33
CA ASN A 44 -33.69 -76.48 21.63
C ASN A 44 -34.53 -75.46 22.41
N GLY A 45 -33.88 -74.50 23.07
CA GLY A 45 -34.52 -73.46 23.87
C GLY A 45 -34.89 -73.85 25.30
N ASN A 46 -34.82 -75.13 25.69
CA ASN A 46 -35.10 -75.60 27.05
C ASN A 46 -33.81 -75.66 27.87
N LEU A 47 -33.86 -75.21 29.14
CA LEU A 47 -32.71 -75.29 30.05
C LEU A 47 -32.37 -76.77 30.32
N ALA A 48 -31.19 -77.19 29.88
CA ALA A 48 -30.70 -78.56 30.01
C ALA A 48 -29.79 -78.73 31.24
N GLY A 49 -29.13 -77.66 31.69
CA GLY A 49 -28.30 -77.67 32.89
C GLY A 49 -27.34 -76.48 32.94
N TYR A 50 -26.29 -76.62 33.75
CA TYR A 50 -25.25 -75.61 33.92
C TYR A 50 -23.87 -76.25 33.79
N THR A 51 -22.89 -75.52 33.28
CA THR A 51 -21.49 -75.96 33.20
C THR A 51 -20.85 -75.95 34.59
N LYS A 52 -20.12 -76.99 35.02
CA LYS A 52 -19.18 -76.91 36.18
C LYS A 52 -18.10 -77.99 36.14
N PRO A 53 -16.91 -77.79 35.52
CA PRO A 53 -16.57 -76.83 34.45
C PRO A 53 -17.14 -77.25 33.08
N ASN A 54 -17.61 -78.50 32.98
CA ASN A 54 -18.20 -79.08 31.78
C ASN A 54 -19.69 -79.39 32.01
N PHE A 55 -20.45 -79.53 30.94
CA PHE A 55 -21.82 -80.05 30.91
C PHE A 55 -21.84 -81.28 30.00
N ALA A 56 -22.49 -82.37 30.41
CA ALA A 56 -22.63 -83.57 29.58
C ALA A 56 -24.09 -84.05 29.57
N ALA A 57 -24.58 -84.47 28.40
CA ALA A 57 -25.93 -85.00 28.21
C ALA A 57 -25.97 -86.12 27.17
N GLN A 58 -26.86 -87.09 27.37
CA GLN A 58 -27.11 -88.18 26.41
C GLN A 58 -28.29 -87.83 25.51
N LEU A 59 -28.04 -87.58 24.22
CA LEU A 59 -29.03 -87.14 23.24
C LEU A 59 -29.28 -88.23 22.19
N ARG A 60 -30.51 -88.31 21.68
CA ARG A 60 -30.82 -89.19 20.55
C ARG A 60 -30.23 -88.59 19.26
N PRO A 61 -29.98 -89.39 18.21
CA PRO A 61 -29.57 -88.85 16.92
C PRO A 61 -30.61 -87.85 16.41
N GLY A 62 -30.17 -86.64 16.06
CA GLY A 62 -31.03 -85.51 15.70
C GLY A 62 -30.24 -84.20 15.64
N THR A 63 -30.93 -83.14 15.21
CA THR A 63 -30.37 -81.78 15.19
C THR A 63 -30.82 -81.04 16.44
N TYR A 64 -29.89 -80.35 17.11
CA TYR A 64 -30.13 -79.62 18.36
C TYR A 64 -29.53 -78.21 18.27
N THR A 65 -30.31 -77.19 18.65
CA THR A 65 -29.79 -75.85 18.92
C THR A 65 -29.23 -75.81 20.33
N VAL A 66 -27.95 -75.52 20.47
CA VAL A 66 -27.24 -75.38 21.74
C VAL A 66 -27.02 -73.89 21.99
N ARG A 67 -27.55 -73.38 23.10
CA ARG A 67 -27.27 -72.01 23.55
C ARG A 67 -26.63 -72.04 24.93
N VAL A 68 -25.51 -71.38 25.11
CA VAL A 68 -24.80 -71.25 26.39
C VAL A 68 -24.70 -69.78 26.76
N GLN A 69 -25.21 -69.43 27.94
CA GLN A 69 -25.32 -68.05 28.39
C GLN A 69 -24.92 -67.88 29.84
N MET A 70 -24.30 -66.74 30.16
CA MET A 70 -23.95 -66.33 31.52
C MET A 70 -24.14 -64.82 31.64
N GLU A 71 -24.57 -64.35 32.81
CA GLU A 71 -24.76 -62.93 33.06
C GLU A 71 -23.44 -62.15 32.86
N ARG A 72 -23.49 -61.04 32.12
CA ARG A 72 -22.34 -60.19 31.75
C ARG A 72 -21.32 -60.82 30.77
N TYR A 73 -21.71 -61.89 30.08
CA TYR A 73 -20.97 -62.48 28.97
C TYR A 73 -21.83 -62.56 27.72
N GLY A 74 -21.21 -62.49 26.55
CA GLY A 74 -21.89 -62.70 25.28
C GLY A 74 -22.48 -64.11 25.20
N THR A 75 -23.66 -64.24 24.58
CA THR A 75 -24.33 -65.54 24.40
C THR A 75 -23.69 -66.32 23.24
N PHE A 76 -23.39 -67.60 23.45
CA PHE A 76 -23.03 -68.52 22.38
C PHE A 76 -24.28 -69.30 21.93
N GLU A 77 -24.54 -69.37 20.62
CA GLU A 77 -25.62 -70.19 20.06
C GLU A 77 -25.16 -70.88 18.78
N ASN A 78 -25.35 -72.20 18.68
CA ASN A 78 -24.97 -72.98 17.53
C ASN A 78 -25.89 -74.19 17.34
N VAL A 79 -26.09 -74.63 16.09
CA VAL A 79 -26.88 -75.83 15.77
C VAL A 79 -25.93 -76.99 15.52
N ILE A 80 -26.07 -78.07 16.30
CA ILE A 80 -25.28 -79.30 16.17
C ILE A 80 -26.13 -80.45 15.67
N LYS A 81 -25.51 -81.42 15.00
CA LYS A 81 -26.14 -82.68 14.59
C LYS A 81 -25.52 -83.85 15.33
N ILE A 82 -26.29 -84.47 16.22
CA ILE A 82 -25.94 -85.73 16.86
C ILE A 82 -26.28 -86.87 15.90
N SER A 83 -25.30 -87.67 15.49
CA SER A 83 -25.51 -88.81 14.59
C SER A 83 -25.01 -90.10 15.24
N SER A 84 -23.89 -90.65 14.78
CA SER A 84 -23.34 -91.92 15.29
C SER A 84 -22.18 -91.75 16.28
N ARG A 85 -21.62 -90.54 16.42
CA ARG A 85 -20.45 -90.23 17.26
C ARG A 85 -20.79 -89.22 18.36
N PRO A 86 -20.13 -89.30 19.55
CA PRO A 86 -20.18 -88.24 20.54
C PRO A 86 -19.73 -86.88 19.97
N VAL A 87 -20.28 -85.79 20.50
CA VAL A 87 -19.94 -84.42 20.10
C VAL A 87 -19.34 -83.68 21.30
N HIS A 88 -18.15 -83.12 21.12
CA HIS A 88 -17.50 -82.26 22.11
C HIS A 88 -17.48 -80.82 21.60
N LEU A 89 -17.97 -79.88 22.41
CA LEU A 89 -17.90 -78.43 22.15
C LEU A 89 -17.03 -77.77 23.21
N SER A 90 -16.02 -77.02 22.78
CA SER A 90 -15.27 -76.12 23.66
C SER A 90 -15.74 -74.69 23.37
N ILE A 91 -16.34 -74.05 24.37
CA ILE A 91 -16.95 -72.73 24.27
C ILE A 91 -16.16 -71.75 25.13
N ASN A 92 -15.80 -70.62 24.52
CA ASN A 92 -15.15 -69.50 25.20
C ASN A 92 -16.11 -68.30 25.22
N LEU A 93 -16.86 -68.14 26.31
CA LEU A 93 -17.69 -66.96 26.53
C LEU A 93 -16.79 -65.77 26.84
N VAL A 94 -16.97 -64.68 26.10
CA VAL A 94 -16.25 -63.42 26.29
C VAL A 94 -17.13 -62.49 27.11
N SER A 95 -16.55 -61.79 28.09
CA SER A 95 -17.29 -60.85 28.94
C SER A 95 -17.81 -59.66 28.12
N ASP A 96 -19.09 -59.32 28.27
CA ASP A 96 -19.77 -58.19 27.63
C ASP A 96 -19.53 -56.86 28.37
N VAL A 97 -18.51 -56.81 29.24
CA VAL A 97 -18.08 -55.55 29.84
C VAL A 97 -17.46 -54.71 28.74
N ALA A 98 -18.25 -53.77 28.20
CA ALA A 98 -17.77 -52.70 27.35
C ALA A 98 -16.48 -52.14 27.94
N VAL A 99 -15.37 -52.28 27.20
CA VAL A 99 -14.08 -51.73 27.59
C VAL A 99 -14.17 -50.22 27.50
N GLN A 100 -14.66 -49.55 28.55
CA GLN A 100 -14.30 -48.16 28.78
C GLN A 100 -12.82 -48.16 29.18
N GLN A 101 -11.94 -47.99 28.19
CA GLN A 101 -10.54 -47.66 28.46
C GLN A 101 -10.51 -46.38 29.31
N PRO A 102 -9.60 -46.28 30.29
CA PRO A 102 -9.56 -45.12 31.19
C PRO A 102 -9.45 -43.82 30.39
N GLN A 103 -10.30 -42.85 30.73
CA GLN A 103 -10.28 -41.48 30.25
C GLN A 103 -8.97 -40.82 30.69
N GLY A 104 -7.89 -41.05 29.92
CA GLY A 104 -6.64 -40.33 30.12
C GLY A 104 -6.83 -38.89 29.67
N ARG A 105 -6.83 -37.95 30.62
CA ARG A 105 -6.58 -36.55 30.30
C ARG A 105 -5.10 -36.38 30.02
N PHE A 106 -4.78 -35.76 28.90
CA PHE A 106 -3.42 -35.51 28.46
C PHE A 106 -3.24 -34.02 28.23
N ASN A 107 -2.03 -33.53 28.51
CA ASN A 107 -1.71 -32.13 28.28
C ASN A 107 -1.44 -31.91 26.78
N LEU A 108 -2.27 -31.10 26.14
CA LEU A 108 -2.04 -30.55 24.80
C LEU A 108 -1.37 -29.19 24.96
N THR A 109 -0.10 -29.12 24.59
CA THR A 109 0.68 -27.88 24.61
C THR A 109 0.77 -27.31 23.20
N VAL A 110 0.35 -26.06 23.01
CA VAL A 110 0.45 -25.35 21.73
C VAL A 110 1.45 -24.20 21.90
N THR A 111 2.50 -24.23 21.09
CA THR A 111 3.55 -23.20 21.03
C THR A 111 3.58 -22.59 19.64
N THR A 112 4.15 -21.39 19.52
CA THR A 112 4.24 -20.68 18.25
C THR A 112 5.39 -19.68 18.25
N ASN A 113 5.83 -19.28 17.06
CA ASN A 113 6.79 -18.18 16.84
C ASN A 113 6.19 -16.78 17.06
N VAL A 114 4.86 -16.63 17.11
CA VAL A 114 4.18 -15.32 17.29
C VAL A 114 3.58 -15.21 18.69
N ALA A 115 4.19 -14.42 19.57
CA ALA A 115 3.70 -14.23 20.93
C ALA A 115 2.25 -13.69 20.96
N GLY A 116 1.40 -14.29 21.78
CA GLY A 116 0.00 -13.85 21.92
C GLY A 116 -0.93 -14.29 20.79
N ALA A 117 -0.48 -15.14 19.86
CA ALA A 117 -1.35 -15.70 18.83
C ALA A 117 -2.53 -16.46 19.46
N LYS A 118 -3.72 -16.31 18.89
CA LYS A 118 -4.95 -16.94 19.37
C LYS A 118 -4.96 -18.42 18.98
N VAL A 119 -5.27 -19.28 19.93
CA VAL A 119 -5.34 -20.73 19.74
C VAL A 119 -6.80 -21.17 19.78
N TYR A 120 -7.18 -21.97 18.80
CA TYR A 120 -8.48 -22.59 18.64
C TYR A 120 -8.33 -24.10 18.67
N VAL A 121 -9.21 -24.79 19.39
CA VAL A 121 -9.29 -26.27 19.40
C VAL A 121 -10.72 -26.63 19.02
N ASN A 122 -10.88 -27.38 17.92
CA ASN A 122 -12.18 -27.67 17.30
C ASN A 122 -13.01 -26.40 17.09
N ASP A 123 -12.38 -25.37 16.52
CA ASP A 123 -12.93 -24.04 16.24
C ASP A 123 -13.38 -23.20 17.45
N ALA A 124 -13.28 -23.73 18.67
CA ALA A 124 -13.48 -22.95 19.88
C ALA A 124 -12.19 -22.22 20.27
N SER A 125 -12.26 -20.91 20.51
CA SER A 125 -11.13 -20.13 21.05
C SER A 125 -10.82 -20.57 22.47
N VAL A 126 -9.60 -21.08 22.69
CA VAL A 126 -9.19 -21.66 23.97
C VAL A 126 -8.16 -20.83 24.74
N GLY A 127 -7.60 -19.79 24.12
CA GLY A 127 -6.64 -18.88 24.75
C GLY A 127 -5.60 -18.34 23.76
N THR A 128 -4.44 -17.93 24.26
CA THR A 128 -3.30 -17.46 23.48
C THR A 128 -2.07 -18.33 23.72
N ALA A 129 -1.22 -18.50 22.71
CA ALA A 129 0.00 -19.28 22.83
C ALA A 129 1.14 -18.51 23.55
N PRO A 130 2.01 -19.20 24.33
CA PRO A 130 2.00 -20.63 24.60
C PRO A 130 0.82 -21.05 25.50
N LEU A 131 0.13 -22.12 25.12
CA LEU A 131 -1.05 -22.65 25.81
C LEU A 131 -0.78 -24.10 26.23
N ALA A 132 -1.09 -24.46 27.47
CA ALA A 132 -1.15 -25.84 27.92
C ALA A 132 -2.56 -26.13 28.43
N ARG A 133 -3.20 -27.18 27.93
CA ARG A 133 -4.57 -27.54 28.30
C ARG A 133 -4.75 -29.05 28.36
N GLU A 134 -5.38 -29.52 29.43
CA GLU A 134 -5.81 -30.91 29.51
C GLU A 134 -6.99 -31.16 28.57
N VAL A 135 -6.84 -32.17 27.73
CA VAL A 135 -7.87 -32.67 26.83
C VAL A 135 -7.98 -34.19 26.97
N GLU A 136 -9.14 -34.74 26.65
CA GLU A 136 -9.33 -36.19 26.63
C GLU A 136 -8.55 -36.80 25.46
N ARG A 137 -8.35 -38.12 25.51
CA ARG A 137 -7.83 -38.85 24.34
C ARG A 137 -8.77 -38.66 23.16
N GLY A 138 -8.25 -38.27 22.01
CA GLY A 138 -9.05 -38.10 20.80
C GLY A 138 -8.40 -37.26 19.71
N ASN A 139 -9.13 -37.06 18.61
CA ASN A 139 -8.70 -36.20 17.51
C ASN A 139 -9.16 -34.76 17.73
N TYR A 140 -8.24 -33.83 17.58
CA TYR A 140 -8.47 -32.39 17.71
C TYR A 140 -7.96 -31.65 16.49
N THR A 141 -8.70 -30.64 16.04
CA THR A 141 -8.19 -29.66 15.08
C THR A 141 -7.68 -28.46 15.85
N VAL A 142 -6.38 -28.21 15.76
CA VAL A 142 -5.73 -27.04 16.35
C VAL A 142 -5.53 -26.00 15.26
N ARG A 143 -6.08 -24.81 15.46
CA ARG A 143 -5.83 -23.64 14.60
C ARG A 143 -5.21 -22.52 15.40
N VAL A 144 -4.15 -21.91 14.89
CA VAL A 144 -3.45 -20.78 15.52
C VAL A 144 -3.48 -19.60 14.55
N THR A 145 -3.97 -18.46 15.04
CA THR A 145 -4.17 -17.26 14.22
C THR A 145 -3.50 -16.05 14.88
N ALA A 146 -2.91 -15.18 14.06
CA ALA A 146 -2.34 -13.93 14.51
C ALA A 146 -2.56 -12.85 13.46
N PRO A 147 -2.88 -11.59 13.84
CA PRO A 147 -2.92 -10.49 12.88
C PRO A 147 -1.55 -10.36 12.21
N GLY A 148 -1.51 -10.31 10.88
CA GLY A 148 -0.21 -10.29 10.20
C GLY A 148 0.17 -11.58 9.50
N TYR A 149 -0.49 -12.70 9.78
CA TYR A 149 0.00 -14.04 9.47
C TYR A 149 -1.10 -14.94 8.90
N GLN A 150 -0.68 -15.92 8.11
CA GLN A 150 -1.53 -17.00 7.65
C GLN A 150 -1.94 -17.91 8.82
N ASP A 151 -3.21 -18.31 8.84
CA ASP A 151 -3.73 -19.27 9.81
C ASP A 151 -2.99 -20.61 9.69
N TYR A 152 -2.42 -21.09 10.80
CA TYR A 152 -1.86 -22.43 10.89
C TYR A 152 -2.93 -23.39 11.39
N GLN A 153 -3.23 -24.46 10.65
CA GLN A 153 -4.24 -25.46 11.05
C GLN A 153 -3.71 -26.88 10.89
N VAL A 154 -3.90 -27.71 11.93
CA VAL A 154 -3.47 -29.11 11.95
C VAL A 154 -4.44 -29.98 12.74
N SER A 155 -4.67 -31.20 12.27
CA SER A 155 -5.39 -32.23 13.03
C SER A 155 -4.39 -33.10 13.79
N VAL A 156 -4.59 -33.26 15.11
CA VAL A 156 -3.73 -34.04 16.00
C VAL A 156 -4.53 -35.11 16.71
N ASN A 157 -3.97 -36.32 16.79
CA ASN A 157 -4.54 -37.42 17.57
C ASN A 157 -3.83 -37.48 18.93
N VAL A 158 -4.50 -37.01 19.97
CA VAL A 158 -3.99 -36.99 21.33
C VAL A 158 -4.18 -38.37 21.95
N THR A 159 -3.10 -39.14 22.04
CA THR A 159 -3.05 -40.44 22.72
C THR A 159 -2.22 -40.43 24.01
N GLY A 160 -1.52 -39.31 24.24
CA GLY A 160 -0.59 -38.99 25.33
C GLY A 160 -0.35 -37.46 25.38
N ASN A 161 0.52 -36.98 26.27
CA ASN A 161 0.93 -35.56 26.27
C ASN A 161 1.46 -35.18 24.88
N THR A 162 0.87 -34.17 24.27
CA THR A 162 1.10 -33.81 22.86
C THR A 162 1.53 -32.36 22.77
N VAL A 163 2.55 -32.08 21.97
CA VAL A 163 3.03 -30.71 21.71
C VAL A 163 2.80 -30.37 20.24
N VAL A 164 2.13 -29.26 19.99
CA VAL A 164 1.96 -28.65 18.67
C VAL A 164 2.84 -27.41 18.60
N ASN A 165 3.74 -27.37 17.63
CA ASN A 165 4.54 -26.19 17.34
C ASN A 165 4.02 -25.55 16.05
N ALA A 166 3.22 -24.49 16.19
CA ALA A 166 2.63 -23.76 15.08
C ALA A 166 3.58 -22.65 14.60
N VAL A 167 4.24 -22.87 13.46
CA VAL A 167 5.09 -21.86 12.81
C VAL A 167 4.24 -21.08 11.81
N LEU A 168 3.82 -19.88 12.21
CA LEU A 168 3.01 -18.99 11.38
C LEU A 168 3.90 -18.26 10.36
N GLN A 169 3.40 -18.14 9.13
CA GLN A 169 4.04 -17.42 8.04
C GLN A 169 3.39 -16.03 7.90
N ALA A 170 4.21 -14.98 7.78
CA ALA A 170 3.70 -13.62 7.65
C ALA A 170 2.99 -13.42 6.30
N ASP A 171 1.86 -12.72 6.33
CA ASP A 171 1.22 -12.18 5.14
C ASP A 171 2.02 -10.98 4.67
N LEU A 172 2.77 -11.19 3.59
CA LEU A 172 3.47 -10.10 2.92
C LEU A 172 2.49 -9.18 2.19
N LEU A 173 2.75 -7.89 2.27
CA LEU A 173 1.99 -6.82 1.62
C LEU A 173 2.81 -6.18 0.51
N GLN A 174 2.12 -5.60 -0.47
CA GLN A 174 2.78 -4.87 -1.55
C GLN A 174 3.05 -3.42 -1.14
N LEU A 175 4.31 -3.01 -1.16
CA LEU A 175 4.73 -1.62 -1.18
C LEU A 175 5.17 -1.26 -2.60
N THR A 176 4.40 -0.41 -3.27
CA THR A 176 4.74 0.11 -4.60
C THR A 176 5.25 1.54 -4.47
N VAL A 177 6.38 1.85 -5.09
CA VAL A 177 6.98 3.18 -5.11
C VAL A 177 7.08 3.65 -6.55
N ASN A 178 6.41 4.75 -6.86
CA ASN A 178 6.45 5.41 -8.15
C ASN A 178 7.25 6.71 -8.07
N SER A 179 7.72 7.21 -9.21
CA SER A 179 8.36 8.51 -9.32
C SER A 179 8.01 9.22 -10.62
N ASN A 180 7.93 10.55 -10.58
CA ASN A 180 7.86 11.39 -11.78
C ASN A 180 9.18 11.41 -12.58
N VAL A 181 10.29 10.92 -12.02
CA VAL A 181 11.59 10.80 -12.68
C VAL A 181 11.86 9.33 -12.99
N ALA A 182 11.91 9.00 -14.28
CA ALA A 182 12.18 7.64 -14.73
C ALA A 182 13.58 7.17 -14.26
N GLY A 183 13.66 5.96 -13.72
CA GLY A 183 14.93 5.39 -13.26
C GLY A 183 15.43 5.96 -11.92
N ALA A 184 14.63 6.76 -11.20
CA ALA A 184 15.00 7.25 -9.87
C ALA A 184 15.28 6.07 -8.92
N HIS A 185 16.37 6.14 -8.15
CA HIS A 185 16.76 5.10 -7.20
C HIS A 185 15.87 5.14 -5.96
N VAL A 186 15.38 3.97 -5.56
CA VAL A 186 14.49 3.80 -4.41
C VAL A 186 15.24 3.09 -3.29
N TYR A 187 15.08 3.61 -2.08
CA TYR A 187 15.59 3.06 -0.84
C TYR A 187 14.43 2.84 0.13
N VAL A 188 14.40 1.70 0.80
CA VAL A 188 13.44 1.38 1.87
C VAL A 188 14.26 1.06 3.11
N ASN A 189 14.03 1.80 4.21
CA ASN A 189 14.83 1.73 5.45
C ASN A 189 16.34 1.86 5.18
N ASN A 190 16.72 2.84 4.34
CA ASN A 190 18.08 3.10 3.85
C ASN A 190 18.73 2.00 3.00
N ALA A 191 18.08 0.86 2.78
CA ALA A 191 18.56 -0.18 1.86
C ALA A 191 18.09 0.11 0.43
N SER A 192 19.00 0.04 -0.55
CA SER A 192 18.63 0.21 -1.97
C SER A 192 17.80 -0.99 -2.43
N VAL A 193 16.62 -0.73 -2.99
CA VAL A 193 15.70 -1.76 -3.46
C VAL A 193 15.59 -1.82 -4.98
N GLY A 194 16.11 -0.83 -5.70
CA GLY A 194 16.06 -0.76 -7.17
C GLY A 194 15.72 0.65 -7.66
N THR A 195 15.03 0.74 -8.79
CA THR A 195 14.60 2.00 -9.42
C THR A 195 13.09 2.06 -9.61
N ALA A 196 12.50 3.25 -9.50
CA ALA A 196 11.07 3.46 -9.69
C ALA A 196 10.65 3.35 -11.17
N PRO A 197 9.44 2.80 -11.47
CA PRO A 197 8.49 2.20 -10.52
C PRO A 197 8.96 0.83 -10.02
N ILE A 198 8.75 0.54 -8.74
CA ILE A 198 9.09 -0.75 -8.13
C ILE A 198 8.03 -1.20 -7.12
N THR A 199 7.70 -2.50 -7.15
CA THR A 199 6.85 -3.14 -6.14
C THR A 199 7.68 -4.16 -5.34
N ARG A 200 7.58 -4.09 -4.01
CA ARG A 200 8.23 -5.02 -3.08
C ARG A 200 7.22 -5.65 -2.14
N GLN A 201 7.44 -6.91 -1.81
CA GLN A 201 6.73 -7.61 -0.74
C GLN A 201 7.40 -7.28 0.59
N VAL A 202 6.63 -6.77 1.55
CA VAL A 202 7.12 -6.32 2.85
C VAL A 202 6.17 -6.75 3.95
N ASP A 203 6.68 -6.95 5.17
CA ASP A 203 5.85 -7.21 6.33
C ASP A 203 5.05 -5.96 6.70
N ARG A 204 3.98 -6.13 7.50
CA ARG A 204 3.28 -5.00 8.12
C ARG A 204 4.22 -4.21 9.02
N GLY A 205 4.22 -2.89 8.91
CA GLY A 205 5.08 -2.04 9.74
C GLY A 205 5.37 -0.67 9.16
N ASN A 206 6.19 0.09 9.87
CA ASN A 206 6.64 1.42 9.43
C ASN A 206 7.91 1.31 8.58
N TYR A 207 7.89 1.97 7.44
CA TYR A 207 9.01 2.05 6.50
C TYR A 207 9.36 3.49 6.21
N THR A 208 10.66 3.79 6.11
CA THR A 208 11.13 5.04 5.53
C THR A 208 11.46 4.80 4.07
N VAL A 209 10.73 5.44 3.17
CA VAL A 209 10.97 5.40 1.73
C VAL A 209 11.72 6.66 1.34
N ARG A 210 12.88 6.48 0.69
CA ARG A 210 13.65 7.58 0.10
C ARG A 210 13.83 7.33 -1.39
N VAL A 211 13.57 8.34 -2.21
CA VAL A 211 13.71 8.29 -3.67
C VAL A 211 14.64 9.40 -4.12
N THR A 212 15.66 9.05 -4.90
CA THR A 212 16.76 9.95 -5.29
C THR A 212 17.00 9.87 -6.79
N ALA A 213 17.29 11.00 -7.43
CA ALA A 213 17.70 11.04 -8.83
C ALA A 213 18.73 12.15 -9.07
N PRO A 214 19.70 11.98 -9.98
CA PRO A 214 20.69 13.01 -10.29
C PRO A 214 20.03 14.33 -10.71
N GLY A 215 20.41 15.44 -10.07
CA GLY A 215 19.85 16.77 -10.36
C GLY A 215 18.52 17.08 -9.68
N TYR A 216 18.01 16.19 -8.82
CA TYR A 216 16.78 16.38 -8.05
C TYR A 216 17.04 16.33 -6.54
N GLN A 217 16.20 17.00 -5.78
CA GLN A 217 16.18 16.88 -4.32
C GLN A 217 15.63 15.52 -3.91
N ASP A 218 16.28 14.88 -2.93
CA ASP A 218 15.81 13.62 -2.34
C ASP A 218 14.39 13.78 -1.78
N TYR A 219 13.50 12.87 -2.18
CA TYR A 219 12.18 12.72 -1.59
C TYR A 219 12.26 11.69 -0.47
N GLN A 220 11.77 12.01 0.73
CA GLN A 220 11.78 11.07 1.86
C GLN A 220 10.45 11.14 2.63
N VAL A 221 9.86 9.97 2.91
CA VAL A 221 8.61 9.84 3.65
C VAL A 221 8.62 8.60 4.54
N SER A 222 7.97 8.68 5.70
CA SER A 222 7.68 7.52 6.54
C SER A 222 6.25 7.04 6.30
N VAL A 223 6.09 5.76 5.98
CA VAL A 223 4.79 5.14 5.65
C VAL A 223 4.52 3.96 6.57
N ASN A 224 3.29 3.86 7.07
CA ASN A 224 2.82 2.71 7.84
C ASN A 224 2.07 1.75 6.92
N VAL A 225 2.68 0.61 6.61
CA VAL A 225 2.14 -0.43 5.73
C VAL A 225 1.26 -1.37 6.55
N THR A 226 -0.05 -1.18 6.47
CA THR A 226 -1.07 -2.06 7.09
C THR A 226 -1.83 -2.91 6.06
N GLY A 227 -1.79 -2.50 4.79
CA GLY A 227 -2.26 -3.19 3.60
C GLY A 227 -1.39 -2.83 2.38
N ASN A 228 -1.80 -3.23 1.17
CA ASN A 228 -1.11 -2.84 -0.06
C ASN A 228 -1.06 -1.31 -0.15
N THR A 229 0.14 -0.75 -0.27
CA THR A 229 0.41 0.68 -0.14
C THR A 229 1.16 1.18 -1.35
N VAL A 230 0.78 2.35 -1.84
CA VAL A 230 1.46 3.04 -2.96
C VAL A 230 2.03 4.36 -2.45
N VAL A 231 3.29 4.63 -2.81
CA VAL A 231 3.99 5.89 -2.54
C VAL A 231 4.34 6.54 -3.87
N ASP A 232 3.77 7.71 -4.14
CA ASP A 232 4.07 8.51 -5.33
C ASP A 232 5.07 9.61 -4.98
N ALA A 233 6.35 9.40 -5.31
CA ALA A 233 7.42 10.34 -5.05
C ALA A 233 7.52 11.40 -6.15
N VAL A 234 7.18 12.65 -5.84
CA VAL A 234 7.32 13.78 -6.76
C VAL A 234 8.63 14.51 -6.47
N LEU A 235 9.68 14.13 -7.21
CA LEU A 235 11.00 14.74 -7.11
C LEU A 235 11.01 16.12 -7.75
N GLN A 236 11.72 17.03 -7.09
CA GLN A 236 11.82 18.43 -7.43
C GLN A 236 13.23 18.70 -7.96
N ALA A 237 13.36 19.25 -9.17
CA ALA A 237 14.67 19.58 -9.73
C ALA A 237 15.41 20.58 -8.84
N THR A 238 16.72 20.36 -8.68
CA THR A 238 17.62 21.19 -7.85
C THR A 238 17.91 22.51 -8.55
N PHE A 239 18.08 22.45 -9.88
CA PHE A 239 18.30 23.60 -10.73
C PHE A 239 17.04 23.91 -11.55
N GLN A 240 16.79 25.20 -11.78
CA GLN A 240 15.70 25.73 -12.59
C GLN A 240 16.22 26.76 -13.57
N GLN A 241 15.45 27.03 -14.63
CA GLN A 241 15.80 28.06 -15.60
C GLN A 241 15.37 29.44 -15.11
N LEU A 242 16.30 30.39 -15.03
CA LEU A 242 16.03 31.80 -14.90
C LEU A 242 16.30 32.47 -16.25
N THR A 243 15.26 33.00 -16.88
CA THR A 243 15.35 33.79 -18.11
C THR A 243 15.13 35.26 -17.80
N VAL A 244 16.03 36.12 -18.28
CA VAL A 244 15.93 37.58 -18.11
C VAL A 244 15.88 38.23 -19.48
N ASN A 245 14.77 38.92 -19.75
CA ASN A 245 14.54 39.71 -20.95
C ASN A 245 14.63 41.20 -20.61
N SER A 246 14.89 42.02 -21.63
CA SER A 246 14.85 43.48 -21.51
C SER A 246 14.26 44.11 -22.76
N ASN A 247 13.57 45.24 -22.60
CA ASN A 247 13.18 46.11 -23.70
C ASN A 247 14.39 46.79 -24.38
N VAL A 248 15.56 46.83 -23.73
CA VAL A 248 16.80 47.38 -24.28
C VAL A 248 17.73 46.24 -24.70
N ALA A 249 17.99 46.14 -26.00
CA ALA A 249 18.87 45.10 -26.55
C ALA A 249 20.30 45.24 -25.98
N GLY A 250 20.89 44.12 -25.54
CA GLY A 250 22.26 44.11 -25.01
C GLY A 250 22.41 44.67 -23.59
N ALA A 251 21.30 44.97 -22.89
CA ALA A 251 21.35 45.38 -21.49
C ALA A 251 22.08 44.33 -20.62
N ARG A 252 22.97 44.77 -19.74
CA ARG A 252 23.76 43.90 -18.87
C ARG A 252 22.90 43.35 -17.75
N VAL A 253 22.98 42.04 -17.50
CA VAL A 253 22.20 41.34 -16.49
C VAL A 253 23.12 40.89 -15.35
N TYR A 254 22.74 41.24 -14.13
CA TYR A 254 23.39 40.83 -12.90
C TYR A 254 22.44 39.96 -12.08
N VAL A 255 22.95 38.87 -11.53
CA VAL A 255 22.22 38.00 -10.58
C VAL A 255 23.04 37.95 -9.30
N ASN A 256 22.44 38.32 -8.17
CA ASN A 256 23.13 38.50 -6.88
C ASN A 256 24.40 39.36 -7.01
N ASN A 257 24.26 40.47 -7.75
CA ASN A 257 25.31 41.44 -8.04
C ASN A 257 26.49 40.94 -8.92
N ALA A 258 26.48 39.69 -9.37
CA ALA A 258 27.46 39.15 -10.32
C ALA A 258 26.96 39.30 -11.77
N LEU A 259 27.81 39.84 -12.66
CA LEU A 259 27.48 39.95 -14.09
C LEU A 259 27.38 38.55 -14.72
N VAL A 260 26.20 38.21 -15.23
CA VAL A 260 25.95 36.89 -15.84
C VAL A 260 25.93 36.91 -17.36
N GLY A 261 25.77 38.09 -17.97
CA GLY A 261 25.76 38.30 -19.42
C GLY A 261 24.89 39.50 -19.83
N THR A 262 24.32 39.44 -21.03
CA THR A 262 23.45 40.48 -21.60
C THR A 262 22.09 39.91 -21.98
N ALA A 263 21.01 40.69 -21.85
CA ALA A 263 19.65 40.29 -22.18
C ALA A 263 19.41 40.20 -23.70
N PRO A 264 18.62 39.22 -24.19
CA PRO A 264 18.00 38.13 -23.43
C PRO A 264 19.02 37.05 -23.01
N ILE A 265 18.88 36.52 -21.79
CA ILE A 265 19.74 35.44 -21.28
C ILE A 265 18.94 34.43 -20.47
N THR A 266 19.28 33.14 -20.64
CA THR A 266 18.75 32.04 -19.81
C THR A 266 19.90 31.35 -19.08
N ARG A 267 19.74 31.12 -17.77
CA ARG A 267 20.71 30.40 -16.94
C ARG A 267 20.06 29.34 -16.06
N GLN A 268 20.79 28.27 -15.77
CA GLN A 268 20.45 27.33 -14.71
C GLN A 268 20.88 27.91 -13.36
N VAL A 269 19.96 27.99 -12.42
CA VAL A 269 20.19 28.45 -11.05
C VAL A 269 19.54 27.50 -10.06
N GLU A 270 20.10 27.34 -8.88
CA GLU A 270 19.46 26.56 -7.83
C GLU A 270 18.14 27.22 -7.40
N ARG A 271 17.23 26.46 -6.80
CA ARG A 271 16.05 27.06 -6.19
C ARG A 271 16.44 28.02 -5.08
N GLY A 272 15.80 29.19 -5.04
CA GLY A 272 16.09 30.19 -4.03
C GLY A 272 15.74 31.61 -4.45
N SER A 273 16.05 32.56 -3.57
CA SER A 273 15.83 33.99 -3.83
C SER A 273 17.06 34.60 -4.50
N TYR A 274 16.82 35.35 -5.57
CA TYR A 274 17.83 36.04 -6.35
C TYR A 274 17.47 37.51 -6.51
N THR A 275 18.45 38.40 -6.41
CA THR A 275 18.30 39.78 -6.85
C THR A 275 18.78 39.88 -8.30
N VAL A 276 17.86 40.19 -9.20
CA VAL A 276 18.14 40.46 -10.61
C VAL A 276 18.25 41.96 -10.80
N ARG A 277 19.37 42.43 -11.35
CA ARG A 277 19.54 43.82 -11.79
C ARG A 277 19.87 43.86 -13.27
N VAL A 278 19.16 44.68 -14.02
CA VAL A 278 19.39 44.88 -15.46
C VAL A 278 19.75 46.34 -15.69
N THR A 279 20.89 46.57 -16.36
CA THR A 279 21.45 47.91 -16.56
C THR A 279 21.79 48.16 -18.02
N ALA A 280 21.50 49.38 -18.49
CA ALA A 280 21.86 49.83 -19.83
C ALA A 280 22.26 51.31 -19.79
N PRO A 281 23.24 51.75 -20.61
CA PRO A 281 23.62 53.15 -20.67
C PRO A 281 22.44 54.05 -21.03
N GLY A 282 22.24 55.14 -20.28
CA GLY A 282 21.13 56.08 -20.50
C GLY A 282 19.78 55.65 -19.92
N TYR A 283 19.70 54.53 -19.20
CA TYR A 283 18.48 54.02 -18.57
C TYR A 283 18.63 53.90 -17.05
N GLN A 284 17.52 53.93 -16.33
CA GLN A 284 17.47 53.58 -14.91
C GLN A 284 17.70 52.07 -14.74
N ASP A 285 18.47 51.71 -13.71
CA ASP A 285 18.69 50.31 -13.36
C ASP A 285 17.36 49.69 -12.93
N TYR A 286 16.94 48.63 -13.63
CA TYR A 286 15.84 47.79 -13.16
C TYR A 286 16.38 46.83 -12.10
N GLN A 287 15.72 46.74 -10.94
CA GLN A 287 16.07 45.78 -9.90
C GLN A 287 14.83 45.07 -9.37
N ALA A 288 14.91 43.74 -9.27
CA ALA A 288 13.84 42.91 -8.73
C ALA A 288 14.41 41.76 -7.89
N SER A 289 13.71 41.42 -6.80
CA SER A 289 13.96 40.19 -6.04
C SER A 289 12.99 39.10 -6.52
N VAL A 290 13.52 37.95 -6.89
CA VAL A 290 12.79 36.87 -7.55
C VAL A 290 13.05 35.57 -6.80
N ASN A 291 11.98 34.88 -6.39
CA ASN A 291 12.09 33.57 -5.77
C ASN A 291 11.90 32.48 -6.84
N VAL A 292 12.99 31.81 -7.19
CA VAL A 292 13.02 30.76 -8.21
C VAL A 292 12.61 29.44 -7.57
N THR A 293 11.33 29.10 -7.69
CA THR A 293 10.78 27.78 -7.33
C THR A 293 10.53 26.90 -8.56
N GLY A 294 10.57 27.48 -9.76
CA GLY A 294 10.29 26.88 -11.05
C GLY A 294 11.06 27.59 -12.15
N ASN A 295 10.87 27.18 -13.41
CA ASN A 295 11.34 28.00 -14.54
C ASN A 295 10.69 29.38 -14.44
N THR A 296 11.53 30.41 -14.34
CA THR A 296 11.11 31.77 -14.02
C THR A 296 11.59 32.72 -15.10
N VAL A 297 10.72 33.64 -15.51
CA VAL A 297 11.03 34.66 -16.52
C VAL A 297 10.88 36.05 -15.88
N VAL A 298 11.91 36.88 -16.03
CA VAL A 298 11.93 38.28 -15.60
C VAL A 298 11.95 39.14 -16.85
N ASN A 299 10.97 40.02 -16.98
CA ASN A 299 10.92 41.01 -18.06
C ASN A 299 11.27 42.38 -17.48
N ALA A 300 12.51 42.82 -17.67
CA ALA A 300 12.98 44.10 -17.21
C ALA A 300 12.59 45.20 -18.20
N MET A 301 11.66 46.06 -17.79
CA MET A 301 11.30 47.27 -18.53
C MET A 301 12.13 48.42 -17.97
N LEU A 302 13.17 48.82 -18.71
CA LEU A 302 14.04 49.92 -18.34
C LEU A 302 13.44 51.23 -18.82
N GLU A 303 13.47 52.23 -17.94
CA GLU A 303 13.02 53.59 -18.20
C GLU A 303 14.21 54.47 -18.60
N ALA A 304 14.09 55.21 -19.70
CA ALA A 304 15.16 56.09 -20.17
C ALA A 304 15.34 57.28 -19.21
N ASN A 305 16.57 57.61 -18.87
CA ASN A 305 16.91 58.81 -18.11
C ASN A 305 16.91 60.03 -19.03
N LEU A 306 15.72 60.46 -19.41
CA LEU A 306 15.56 61.58 -20.34
C LEU A 306 16.16 62.87 -19.75
N VAL A 307 16.73 63.66 -20.65
CA VAL A 307 17.29 64.98 -20.42
C VAL A 307 16.34 66.01 -20.97
N SER A 308 16.00 67.02 -20.16
CA SER A 308 15.19 68.15 -20.60
C SER A 308 16.06 69.18 -21.33
N VAL A 309 15.65 69.53 -22.53
CA VAL A 309 16.27 70.57 -23.35
C VAL A 309 15.23 71.62 -23.65
N ARG A 310 15.63 72.88 -23.49
CA ARG A 310 14.81 74.03 -23.82
C ARG A 310 15.53 74.90 -24.84
N ILE A 311 14.83 75.25 -25.90
CA ILE A 311 15.28 76.22 -26.89
C ILE A 311 14.69 77.58 -26.55
N VAL A 312 15.56 78.56 -26.33
CA VAL A 312 15.15 79.94 -26.13
C VAL A 312 15.59 80.73 -27.35
N ILE A 313 14.63 81.29 -28.09
CA ILE A 313 14.92 82.21 -29.19
C ILE A 313 15.01 83.62 -28.58
N PRO A 314 16.16 84.31 -28.68
CA PRO A 314 16.28 85.66 -28.13
C PRO A 314 15.31 86.64 -28.81
N ASP A 315 14.73 87.56 -28.03
CA ASP A 315 13.70 88.50 -28.49
C ASP A 315 14.15 89.34 -29.71
N GLY A 316 15.43 89.68 -29.79
CA GLY A 316 15.99 90.44 -30.91
C GLY A 316 15.94 89.73 -32.27
N PHE A 317 15.64 88.43 -32.30
CA PHE A 317 15.44 87.66 -33.53
C PHE A 317 13.96 87.52 -33.92
N LEU A 318 13.05 88.07 -33.12
CA LEU A 318 11.62 87.97 -33.31
C LEU A 318 11.08 89.33 -33.77
N ASP A 319 10.40 89.35 -34.91
CA ASP A 319 9.66 90.54 -35.37
C ASP A 319 8.23 90.46 -34.82
N ASP A 320 7.98 91.15 -33.69
CA ASP A 320 6.68 91.21 -33.02
C ASP A 320 5.74 92.28 -33.59
N SER A 321 6.18 93.05 -34.60
CA SER A 321 5.57 94.32 -35.04
C SER A 321 4.14 94.21 -35.57
N ASN A 322 3.59 92.99 -35.74
CA ASN A 322 2.21 92.73 -36.15
C ASN A 322 1.45 91.73 -35.26
N ASN A 323 1.95 91.42 -34.06
CA ASN A 323 1.31 90.48 -33.16
C ASN A 323 0.15 91.11 -32.37
N ARG A 324 -0.98 91.41 -33.05
CA ARG A 324 -2.20 91.93 -32.40
C ARG A 324 -3.01 90.88 -31.64
N ASP A 325 -2.65 89.59 -31.74
CA ASP A 325 -3.46 88.50 -31.19
C ASP A 325 -2.81 87.76 -30.01
N VAL A 326 -1.65 88.20 -29.51
CA VAL A 326 -1.10 87.66 -28.27
C VAL A 326 -1.51 88.54 -27.11
N ASN A 327 -2.72 88.29 -26.63
CA ASN A 327 -3.13 88.65 -25.27
C ASN A 327 -2.42 87.70 -24.28
N THR A 328 -1.08 87.60 -24.32
CA THR A 328 -0.32 87.03 -23.19
C THR A 328 -0.19 88.13 -22.17
N ARG A 329 -1.03 88.05 -21.15
CA ARG A 329 -1.08 88.94 -20.00
C ARG A 329 0.20 88.94 -19.15
N ASP A 330 1.24 88.20 -19.53
CA ASP A 330 2.55 88.24 -18.87
C ASP A 330 3.62 88.33 -19.96
N GLY A 331 4.26 89.49 -20.11
CA GLY A 331 5.36 89.76 -21.07
C GLY A 331 6.66 89.03 -20.73
N ASN A 332 6.57 87.77 -20.30
CA ASN A 332 7.67 86.93 -19.85
C ASN A 332 7.46 85.44 -20.26
N SER A 333 6.53 85.16 -21.19
CA SER A 333 6.30 83.80 -21.69
C SER A 333 7.43 83.40 -22.62
N THR A 334 8.34 82.62 -22.07
CA THR A 334 9.59 82.21 -22.70
C THR A 334 9.45 80.81 -23.33
N ASP A 335 8.25 80.21 -23.25
CA ASP A 335 7.83 78.99 -23.92
C ASP A 335 7.08 79.31 -25.22
N TRP A 336 7.69 78.96 -26.35
CA TRP A 336 7.17 79.19 -27.70
C TRP A 336 6.47 77.94 -28.27
N ASP A 337 5.30 78.16 -28.88
CA ASP A 337 4.56 77.21 -29.73
C ASP A 337 4.92 77.44 -31.20
N PHE A 338 5.62 76.48 -31.81
CA PHE A 338 6.09 76.53 -33.19
C PHE A 338 5.02 76.14 -34.24
N THR A 339 3.77 75.91 -33.83
CA THR A 339 2.68 75.56 -34.75
C THR A 339 1.83 76.76 -35.18
N ASN A 340 1.98 77.91 -34.52
CA ASN A 340 1.22 79.13 -34.82
C ASN A 340 1.56 79.68 -36.22
N ARG A 341 0.53 79.85 -37.06
CA ARG A 341 0.67 80.23 -38.48
C ARG A 341 0.74 81.75 -38.75
N ASN A 342 0.53 82.61 -37.74
CA ASN A 342 0.55 84.07 -37.91
C ASN A 342 1.95 84.70 -37.86
N SER A 343 3.00 83.94 -37.54
CA SER A 343 4.39 84.40 -37.55
C SER A 343 4.97 84.32 -38.97
N ARG A 344 5.11 85.47 -39.65
CA ARG A 344 5.62 85.54 -41.04
C ARG A 344 7.10 85.10 -41.23
N TYR A 345 7.70 84.48 -40.22
CA TYR A 345 9.00 83.77 -40.29
C TYR A 345 8.98 82.44 -39.48
N GLN A 346 7.88 81.68 -39.54
CA GLN A 346 7.64 80.39 -38.88
C GLN A 346 8.93 79.63 -38.51
N ILE A 347 9.39 79.81 -37.27
CA ILE A 347 10.53 79.06 -36.75
C ILE A 347 10.08 77.61 -36.61
N ARG A 348 10.83 76.68 -37.21
CA ARG A 348 10.60 75.24 -37.08
C ARG A 348 11.77 74.62 -36.37
N LEU A 349 11.48 73.88 -35.31
CA LEU A 349 12.45 73.07 -34.57
C LEU A 349 12.35 71.63 -35.03
N TYR A 350 13.50 71.03 -35.32
CA TYR A 350 13.63 69.60 -35.53
C TYR A 350 14.64 69.02 -34.55
N VAL A 351 14.27 67.91 -33.92
CA VAL A 351 15.12 67.12 -33.02
C VAL A 351 15.32 65.77 -33.69
N ASP A 352 16.57 65.44 -34.04
CA ASP A 352 16.94 64.26 -34.82
C ASP A 352 16.10 64.11 -36.11
N GLY A 353 15.88 65.25 -36.79
CA GLY A 353 15.09 65.33 -38.03
C GLY A 353 13.57 65.26 -37.84
N GLN A 354 13.06 65.06 -36.63
CA GLN A 354 11.62 65.07 -36.33
C GLN A 354 11.17 66.46 -35.89
N PHE A 355 10.08 66.96 -36.46
CA PHE A 355 9.54 68.28 -36.10
C PHE A 355 9.04 68.28 -34.64
N SER A 356 9.44 69.30 -33.87
CA SER A 356 8.93 69.57 -32.52
C SER A 356 8.08 70.83 -32.53
N SER A 357 6.85 70.72 -32.05
CA SER A 357 5.93 71.86 -31.88
C SER A 357 6.30 72.76 -30.71
N ASN A 358 7.07 72.24 -29.74
CA ASN A 358 7.36 72.93 -28.48
C ASN A 358 8.85 73.27 -28.39
N SER A 359 9.14 74.42 -27.79
CA SER A 359 10.49 74.88 -27.40
C SER A 359 11.15 74.04 -26.31
N SER A 360 10.37 73.32 -25.51
CA SER A 360 10.87 72.38 -24.51
C SER A 360 10.57 70.94 -24.93
N PHE A 361 11.58 70.08 -24.85
CA PHE A 361 11.47 68.65 -25.18
C PHE A 361 12.42 67.80 -24.33
N SER A 362 12.23 66.48 -24.37
CA SER A 362 13.03 65.52 -23.62
C SER A 362 13.66 64.51 -24.58
N VAL A 363 14.97 64.29 -24.45
CA VAL A 363 15.75 63.34 -25.27
C VAL A 363 16.57 62.41 -24.38
N ALA A 364 16.99 61.25 -24.90
CA ALA A 364 17.93 60.41 -24.19
C ALA A 364 19.28 61.13 -24.00
N PRO A 365 20.14 60.70 -23.05
CA PRO A 365 21.52 61.18 -23.00
C PRO A 365 22.30 60.71 -24.23
N GLY A 366 23.08 61.60 -24.84
CA GLY A 366 23.89 61.29 -26.01
C GLY A 366 23.94 62.43 -27.02
N ARG A 367 24.44 62.11 -28.22
CA ARG A 367 24.52 63.04 -29.35
C ARG A 367 23.17 63.13 -30.03
N HIS A 368 22.62 64.34 -30.11
CA HIS A 368 21.36 64.67 -30.76
C HIS A 368 21.56 65.82 -31.73
N ASN A 369 20.93 65.72 -32.90
CA ASN A 369 20.95 66.78 -33.89
C ASN A 369 19.80 67.75 -33.62
N ILE A 370 20.13 69.03 -33.47
CA ILE A 370 19.15 70.10 -33.30
C ILE A 370 19.22 71.01 -34.51
N ARG A 371 18.11 71.08 -35.23
CA ARG A 371 17.95 71.96 -36.38
C ARG A 371 16.85 72.97 -36.13
N ILE A 372 17.18 74.24 -36.31
CA ILE A 372 16.23 75.35 -36.27
C ILE A 372 16.22 75.98 -37.66
N SER A 373 15.04 76.12 -38.26
CA SER A 373 14.88 76.76 -39.56
C SER A 373 13.85 77.88 -39.53
N SER A 374 14.09 78.93 -40.29
CA SER A 374 13.15 80.04 -40.50
C SER A 374 13.32 80.58 -41.92
N GLY A 375 12.26 80.54 -42.73
CA GLY A 375 12.33 80.89 -44.15
C GLY A 375 13.39 80.05 -44.90
N SER A 376 14.33 80.72 -45.57
CA SER A 376 15.47 80.09 -46.26
C SER A 376 16.68 79.81 -45.37
N PHE A 377 16.65 80.25 -44.10
CA PHE A 377 17.75 80.03 -43.16
C PHE A 377 17.53 78.75 -42.35
N SER A 378 18.59 77.99 -42.14
CA SER A 378 18.61 76.92 -41.15
C SER A 378 19.95 76.83 -40.46
N PHE A 379 19.90 76.65 -39.15
CA PHE A 379 21.01 76.23 -38.31
C PHE A 379 20.83 74.76 -37.96
N ASP A 380 21.90 73.99 -38.06
CA ASP A 380 21.92 72.55 -37.82
C ASP A 380 23.22 72.24 -37.07
N ALA A 381 23.10 71.65 -35.88
CA ALA A 381 24.26 71.29 -35.07
C ALA A 381 23.96 70.08 -34.17
N ASP A 382 24.99 69.30 -33.90
CA ASP A 382 24.92 68.19 -32.97
C ASP A 382 25.35 68.62 -31.57
N PHE A 383 24.52 68.30 -30.59
CA PHE A 383 24.77 68.54 -29.18
C PHE A 383 24.89 67.22 -28.44
N ASN A 384 25.86 67.11 -27.54
CA ASN A 384 25.99 65.95 -26.67
C ASN A 384 25.38 66.26 -25.30
N PHE A 385 24.21 65.70 -25.02
CA PHE A 385 23.49 65.89 -23.76
C PHE A 385 23.90 64.83 -22.73
N LEU A 386 24.48 65.27 -21.62
CA LEU A 386 24.82 64.38 -20.50
C LEU A 386 23.62 64.16 -19.58
N GLN A 387 23.50 62.94 -19.07
CA GLN A 387 22.48 62.52 -18.11
C GLN A 387 22.43 63.41 -16.86
N GLY A 388 21.23 63.63 -16.31
CA GLY A 388 21.03 64.32 -15.03
C GLY A 388 21.25 65.83 -15.08
N ARG A 389 21.34 66.41 -16.29
CA ARG A 389 21.44 67.85 -16.52
C ARG A 389 20.22 68.31 -17.31
N SER A 390 19.92 69.60 -17.19
CA SER A 390 18.99 70.30 -18.09
C SER A 390 19.77 71.29 -18.92
N TYR A 391 19.41 71.43 -20.19
CA TYR A 391 20.11 72.32 -21.12
C TYR A 391 19.17 73.41 -21.61
N VAL A 392 19.70 74.63 -21.67
CA VAL A 392 19.07 75.74 -22.40
C VAL A 392 19.97 76.02 -23.59
N LEU A 393 19.40 75.94 -24.79
CA LEU A 393 20.09 76.29 -26.02
C LEU A 393 19.56 77.62 -26.53
N GLU A 394 20.48 78.58 -26.63
CA GLU A 394 20.23 79.90 -27.17
C GLU A 394 21.04 80.08 -28.46
N PRO A 395 20.39 80.15 -29.64
CA PRO A 395 21.10 80.42 -30.88
C PRO A 395 21.61 81.87 -30.87
N MET A 396 22.89 82.05 -31.22
CA MET A 396 23.49 83.36 -31.45
C MET A 396 23.84 83.50 -32.93
N PHE A 397 23.30 84.54 -33.58
CA PHE A 397 23.65 84.89 -34.95
C PHE A 397 24.57 86.11 -34.95
N SER A 398 25.67 86.03 -35.70
CA SER A 398 26.58 87.16 -35.91
C SER A 398 26.92 87.28 -37.40
N TRP A 399 27.13 88.51 -37.85
CA TRP A 399 27.63 88.80 -39.18
C TRP A 399 29.14 88.97 -39.13
N ASN A 400 29.84 88.34 -40.07
CA ASN A 400 31.26 88.61 -40.28
C ASN A 400 31.41 89.40 -41.59
N VAL A 401 31.92 90.62 -41.52
CA VAL A 401 32.24 91.45 -42.68
C VAL A 401 33.62 91.00 -43.16
N ARG A 402 33.69 90.46 -44.37
CA ARG A 402 34.95 90.01 -44.98
C ARG A 402 35.49 91.02 -45.97
#